data_AF-A0A377LSZ0-F1
#
_entry.id   AF-A0A377LSZ0-F1
#
_cell.length_a   1.000
_cell.length_b   1.000
_cell.length_c   1.000
_cell.angle_alpha   90.00
_cell.angle_beta   90.00
_cell.angle_gamma   90.00
#
_symmetry.space_group_name_H-M   'P 1'
#
loop_
_entity.id
_entity.type
_entity.pdbx_description
1 polymer ?
#
loop_
_entity_poly.entity_id
_entity_poly.type
_entity_poly.pdbx_seq_one_letter_code
_entity_poly.pdbx_strand_id
1 'polypeptide(L)'
;MTCGKSPKNRPGDGQSAACLGVALRCCQRTSLAIARKQGYQLAFTLEDGLADVRHLDNIPRLLISGNPSLKAFASSIAQIQETDPVRVMHVDLDYVYDPDPAQQTKNINTLIQRSTT
;
A
#
# COMPACT_ATOMS: atom_id res chain seq x y z
N MET A 1 -4.84 8.45 -13.71
CA MET A 1 -3.51 7.92 -14.10
C MET A 1 -2.50 9.05 -14.06
N THR A 2 -1.79 9.25 -12.95
CA THR A 2 -0.68 10.21 -12.89
C THR A 2 0.43 9.62 -12.02
N CYS A 3 1.27 8.77 -12.62
CA CYS A 3 2.57 8.43 -12.04
C CYS A 3 3.54 9.54 -12.46
N GLY A 4 3.97 10.35 -11.48
CA GLY A 4 4.78 11.53 -11.69
C GLY A 4 6.19 11.20 -12.18
N LYS A 5 6.58 11.93 -13.24
CA LYS A 5 7.92 12.15 -13.81
C LYS A 5 8.81 10.90 -14.02
N SER A 6 8.69 10.37 -15.23
CA SER A 6 9.76 9.74 -16.02
C SER A 6 11.12 10.45 -15.82
N PRO A 7 12.26 9.71 -15.80
CA PRO A 7 13.57 10.28 -15.57
C PRO A 7 14.02 11.04 -16.82
N LYS A 8 13.49 12.25 -17.03
CA LYS A 8 14.15 13.20 -17.91
C LYS A 8 15.39 13.71 -17.19
N ASN A 9 16.54 13.34 -17.74
CA ASN A 9 17.86 13.88 -17.42
C ASN A 9 17.75 15.41 -17.28
N ARG A 10 17.63 15.90 -16.05
CA ARG A 10 17.61 17.34 -15.77
C ARG A 10 19.06 17.80 -15.82
N PRO A 11 19.42 18.71 -16.74
CA PRO A 11 20.79 19.19 -16.84
C PRO A 11 21.02 20.12 -15.65
N GLY A 12 21.71 19.64 -14.61
CA GLY A 12 22.08 20.45 -13.45
C GLY A 12 22.50 19.65 -12.21
N ASP A 13 21.91 18.48 -11.99
CA ASP A 13 22.17 17.68 -10.79
C ASP A 13 22.76 16.34 -11.25
N GLY A 14 24.02 16.06 -10.94
CA GLY A 14 24.72 14.81 -11.26
C GLY A 14 24.17 13.56 -10.55
N GLN A 15 22.87 13.52 -10.23
CA GLN A 15 22.19 12.43 -9.54
C GLN A 15 21.22 11.76 -10.50
N SER A 16 21.55 10.54 -10.93
CA SER A 16 20.59 9.65 -11.59
C SER A 16 19.47 9.31 -10.61
N ALA A 17 18.21 9.44 -11.05
CA ALA A 17 17.05 9.13 -10.20
C ALA A 17 16.99 7.61 -9.91
N ALA A 18 17.41 7.21 -8.71
CA ALA A 18 17.46 5.81 -8.28
C ALA A 18 16.21 5.33 -7.51
N CYS A 19 15.34 6.26 -7.10
CA CYS A 19 14.23 5.99 -6.19
C CYS A 19 12.86 6.20 -6.84
N LEU A 20 11.95 5.24 -6.66
CA LEU A 20 10.55 5.32 -7.04
C LEU A 20 9.66 5.34 -5.78
N GLY A 21 8.95 6.44 -5.56
CA GLY A 21 7.89 6.52 -4.55
C GLY A 21 6.54 6.08 -5.13
N VAL A 22 5.99 4.97 -4.66
CA VAL A 22 4.64 4.52 -5.06
C VAL A 22 3.65 4.94 -3.98
N ALA A 23 2.63 5.72 -4.36
CA ALA A 23 1.68 6.33 -3.43
C ALA A 23 0.48 5.42 -3.05
N LEU A 24 0.48 4.15 -3.48
CA LEU A 24 -0.64 3.23 -3.30
C LEU A 24 -0.13 1.87 -2.86
N ARG A 25 -0.90 1.18 -2.00
CA ARG A 25 -0.60 -0.15 -1.46
C ARG A 25 -0.56 -1.25 -2.54
N CYS A 26 -1.07 -0.97 -3.73
CA CYS A 26 -1.01 -1.90 -4.87
C CYS A 26 0.21 -1.61 -5.76
N CYS A 27 1.33 -2.25 -5.45
CA CYS A 27 2.40 -2.46 -6.43
C CYS A 27 1.94 -3.52 -7.44
N GLN A 28 1.40 -3.11 -8.58
CA GLN A 28 1.20 -4.03 -9.70
C GLN A 28 2.59 -4.49 -10.18
N ARG A 29 2.90 -5.80 -10.13
CA ARG A 29 4.21 -6.37 -10.52
C ARG A 29 4.74 -5.82 -11.85
N THR A 30 3.86 -5.54 -12.79
CA THR A 30 4.17 -4.99 -14.12
C THR A 30 4.76 -3.59 -14.08
N SER A 31 4.25 -2.69 -13.22
CA SER A 31 4.74 -1.31 -13.15
C SER A 31 6.13 -1.24 -12.51
N LEU A 32 6.39 -2.06 -11.49
CA LEU A 32 7.70 -2.18 -10.86
C LEU A 32 8.75 -2.74 -11.82
N ALA A 33 8.39 -3.74 -12.63
CA ALA A 33 9.30 -4.32 -13.63
C ALA A 33 9.74 -3.29 -14.69
N ILE A 34 8.84 -2.41 -15.11
CA ILE A 34 9.15 -1.32 -16.06
C ILE A 34 10.09 -0.29 -15.41
N ALA A 35 9.83 0.08 -14.16
CA ALA A 35 10.69 1.02 -13.44
C ALA A 35 12.12 0.48 -13.27
N ARG A 36 12.29 -0.80 -12.94
CA ARG A 36 13.62 -1.42 -12.86
C ARG A 36 14.39 -1.33 -14.17
N LYS A 37 13.71 -1.58 -15.30
CA LYS A 37 14.32 -1.44 -16.64
C LYS A 37 14.76 0.00 -16.95
N GLN A 38 14.19 1.00 -16.27
CA GLN A 38 14.54 2.41 -16.41
C GLN A 38 15.59 2.89 -15.38
N GLY A 39 16.18 1.98 -14.58
CA GLY A 39 17.25 2.31 -13.65
C GLY A 39 16.81 2.62 -12.22
N TYR A 40 15.52 2.47 -11.90
CA TYR A 40 15.04 2.59 -10.52
C TYR A 40 15.40 1.34 -9.70
N GLN A 41 16.10 1.54 -8.58
CA GLN A 41 16.62 0.47 -7.72
C GLN A 41 15.86 0.35 -6.40
N LEU A 42 15.19 1.42 -5.98
CA LEU A 42 14.46 1.51 -4.72
C LEU A 42 12.97 1.74 -4.99
N ALA A 43 12.10 0.96 -4.34
CA ALA A 43 10.66 1.14 -4.42
C ALA A 43 10.04 1.27 -3.03
N PHE A 44 9.41 2.41 -2.78
CA PHE A 44 8.76 2.71 -1.51
C PHE A 44 7.26 2.41 -1.56
N THR A 45 6.77 1.64 -0.59
CA THR A 45 5.39 1.18 -0.50
C THR A 45 4.70 1.77 0.74
N LEU A 46 3.45 1.36 0.96
CA LEU A 46 2.63 1.64 2.16
C LEU A 46 2.24 0.32 2.84
N GLU A 47 3.12 -0.68 2.73
CA GLU A 47 3.00 -1.90 3.53
C GLU A 47 3.43 -1.62 4.97
N ASP A 48 2.94 -2.45 5.88
CA ASP A 48 3.28 -2.34 7.30
C ASP A 48 4.64 -2.99 7.55
N GLY A 49 5.33 -2.54 8.61
CA GLY A 49 6.61 -3.11 9.04
C GLY A 49 7.83 -2.21 8.83
N LEU A 50 8.99 -2.74 9.20
CA LEU A 50 10.27 -2.04 9.10
C LEU A 50 10.94 -2.29 7.75
N ALA A 51 11.59 -1.25 7.23
CA ALA A 51 12.42 -1.37 6.04
C ALA A 51 13.64 -2.26 6.30
N ASP A 52 13.96 -3.12 5.34
CA ASP A 52 15.13 -3.99 5.35
C ASP A 52 15.98 -3.71 4.11
N VAL A 53 17.28 -3.52 4.31
CA VAL A 53 18.27 -3.29 3.23
C VAL A 53 18.37 -4.45 2.25
N ARG A 54 17.89 -5.64 2.63
CA ARG A 54 17.81 -6.82 1.76
C ARG A 54 16.59 -6.78 0.83
N HIS A 55 15.59 -5.95 1.12
CA HIS A 55 14.29 -5.88 0.42
C HIS A 55 14.03 -4.46 -0.11
N LEU A 56 14.89 -4.02 -1.03
CA LEU A 56 14.89 -2.65 -1.59
C LEU A 56 13.75 -2.39 -2.58
N ASP A 57 13.06 -3.44 -3.01
CA ASP A 57 11.93 -3.40 -3.92
C ASP A 57 10.56 -3.29 -3.24
N ASN A 58 10.54 -3.36 -1.92
CA ASN A 58 9.37 -3.16 -1.10
C ASN A 58 9.78 -2.54 0.24
N ILE A 59 10.05 -1.23 0.21
CA ILE A 59 10.42 -0.47 1.40
C ILE A 59 9.14 0.05 2.07
N PRO A 60 8.66 -0.57 3.17
CA PRO A 60 7.46 -0.12 3.87
C PRO A 60 7.65 1.28 4.46
N ARG A 61 6.56 2.03 4.55
CA ARG A 61 6.54 3.39 5.12
C ARG A 61 5.30 3.60 5.96
N LEU A 62 5.49 4.30 7.07
CA LEU A 62 4.38 4.75 7.91
C LEU A 62 3.60 5.86 7.18
N LEU A 63 2.31 5.60 6.91
CA LEU A 63 1.40 6.61 6.41
C LEU A 63 0.90 7.48 7.57
N ILE A 64 1.28 8.74 7.58
CA ILE A 64 0.72 9.72 8.51
C ILE A 64 -0.57 10.28 7.92
N SER A 65 -1.72 9.92 8.48
CA SER A 65 -3.04 10.37 8.03
C SER A 65 -3.82 11.10 9.12
N GLY A 66 -4.70 12.02 8.74
CA GLY A 66 -5.72 12.58 9.64
C GLY A 66 -5.23 13.56 10.71
N ASN A 67 -4.02 14.14 10.55
CA ASN A 67 -3.41 15.06 11.51
C ASN A 67 -3.37 14.51 12.95
N PRO A 68 -2.56 13.46 13.21
CA PRO A 68 -2.54 12.81 14.51
C PRO A 68 -1.94 13.72 15.59
N SER A 69 -2.40 13.56 16.83
CA SER A 69 -1.71 14.15 17.97
C SER A 69 -0.31 13.57 18.13
N LEU A 70 0.58 14.27 18.86
CA LEU A 70 1.93 13.77 19.15
C LEU A 70 1.92 12.38 19.81
N LYS A 71 0.93 12.13 20.68
CA LYS A 71 0.76 10.83 21.33
C LYS A 71 0.38 9.73 20.33
N ALA A 72 -0.56 10.01 19.43
CA ALA A 72 -0.98 9.06 18.40
C ALA A 72 0.15 8.75 17.42
N PHE A 73 0.93 9.77 17.04
CA PHE A 73 2.11 9.61 16.21
C PHE A 73 3.20 8.77 16.90
N ALA A 74 3.54 9.08 18.15
CA ALA A 74 4.53 8.32 18.92
C ALA A 74 4.11 6.85 19.10
N SER A 75 2.82 6.60 19.33
CA SER A 75 2.27 5.24 19.42
C SER A 75 2.40 4.51 18.08
N SER A 76 2.09 5.19 16.97
CA SER A 76 2.22 4.61 15.62
C SER A 76 3.66 4.21 15.30
N ILE A 77 4.65 4.97 15.76
CA ILE A 77 6.07 4.62 15.60
C ILE A 77 6.47 3.42 16.47
N ALA A 78 6.04 3.41 17.74
CA ALA A 78 6.38 2.34 18.66
C ALA A 78 5.82 0.99 18.20
N GLN A 79 4.66 0.99 17.55
CA GLN A 79 3.95 -0.20 17.11
C GLN A 79 4.36 -0.71 15.71
N ILE A 80 5.32 -0.09 15.02
CA ILE A 80 5.74 -0.52 13.66
C ILE A 80 6.22 -2.00 13.64
N GLN A 81 6.72 -2.50 14.78
CA GLN A 81 7.16 -3.89 14.93
C GLN A 81 6.07 -4.83 15.46
N GLU A 82 4.97 -4.29 15.98
CA GLU A 82 3.89 -5.10 16.52
C GLU A 82 3.06 -5.65 15.35
N THR A 83 2.88 -6.97 15.33
CA THR A 83 1.94 -7.59 14.40
C THR A 83 0.55 -7.46 14.99
N ASP A 84 -0.31 -6.68 14.33
CA ASP A 84 -1.71 -6.59 14.74
C ASP A 84 -2.36 -7.98 14.77
N PRO A 85 -3.23 -8.26 15.76
CA PRO A 85 -3.95 -9.52 15.82
C PRO A 85 -4.79 -9.69 14.54
N VAL A 86 -4.45 -10.72 13.76
CA VAL A 86 -5.16 -11.03 12.52
C VAL A 86 -6.49 -11.70 12.86
N ARG A 87 -7.59 -11.06 12.45
CA ARG A 87 -8.93 -11.66 12.47
C ARG A 87 -9.21 -12.29 11.11
N VAL A 88 -9.35 -13.61 11.08
CA VAL A 88 -9.66 -14.37 9.86
C VAL A 88 -11.16 -14.67 9.82
N MET A 89 -11.81 -14.28 8.72
CA MET A 89 -13.21 -14.62 8.42
C MET A 89 -13.23 -15.37 7.09
N HIS A 90 -13.76 -16.59 7.09
CA HIS A 90 -14.02 -17.32 5.85
C HIS A 90 -15.29 -16.74 5.20
N VAL A 91 -15.19 -16.39 3.92
CA VAL A 91 -16.29 -15.85 3.12
C VAL A 91 -16.50 -16.74 1.91
N ASP A 92 -17.65 -17.38 1.84
CA ASP A 92 -18.06 -18.15 0.67
C ASP A 92 -18.69 -17.22 -0.36
N LEU A 93 -17.99 -17.02 -1.50
CA LEU A 93 -18.43 -16.09 -2.54
C LEU A 93 -19.76 -16.51 -3.19
N ASP A 94 -20.09 -17.80 -3.15
CA ASP A 94 -21.34 -18.37 -3.66
C ASP A 94 -22.57 -17.84 -2.91
N TYR A 95 -22.43 -17.44 -1.65
CA TYR A 95 -23.50 -16.83 -0.86
C TYR A 95 -23.60 -15.30 -0.99
N VAL A 96 -22.61 -14.66 -1.65
CA VAL A 96 -22.58 -13.20 -1.85
C VAL A 96 -23.19 -12.84 -3.19
N TYR A 97 -22.94 -13.66 -4.19
CA TYR A 97 -23.40 -13.43 -5.55
C TYR A 97 -24.93 -13.50 -5.63
N ASP A 98 -25.51 -12.49 -6.29
CA ASP A 98 -26.92 -12.45 -6.64
C ASP A 98 -27.04 -11.87 -8.07
N PRO A 99 -27.89 -12.43 -8.95
CA PRO A 99 -28.13 -11.86 -10.27
C PRO A 99 -28.66 -10.42 -10.24
N ASP A 100 -29.33 -10.00 -9.16
CA ASP A 100 -29.75 -8.62 -8.93
C ASP A 100 -28.62 -7.83 -8.24
N PRO A 101 -28.03 -6.81 -8.90
CA PRO A 101 -26.97 -5.98 -8.32
C PRO A 101 -27.38 -5.26 -7.02
N ALA A 102 -28.68 -4.94 -6.86
CA ALA A 102 -29.18 -4.31 -5.65
C ALA A 102 -29.16 -5.29 -4.47
N GLN A 103 -29.49 -6.56 -4.71
CA GLN A 103 -29.44 -7.62 -3.71
C GLN A 103 -27.99 -8.03 -3.39
N GLN A 104 -27.12 -8.12 -4.39
CA GLN A 104 -25.69 -8.36 -4.19
C GLN A 104 -25.05 -7.27 -3.30
N THR A 105 -25.40 -6.00 -3.52
CA THR A 105 -24.91 -4.88 -2.68
C THR A 105 -25.35 -5.03 -1.22
N LYS A 106 -26.59 -5.46 -0.96
CA LYS A 106 -27.07 -5.73 0.41
C LYS A 106 -26.32 -6.88 1.06
N ASN A 107 -26.03 -7.95 0.32
CA ASN A 107 -25.26 -9.09 0.80
C ASN A 107 -23.84 -8.66 1.19
N ILE A 108 -23.18 -7.87 0.34
CA ILE A 108 -21.85 -7.30 0.62
C ILE A 108 -21.89 -6.39 1.85
N ASN A 109 -22.87 -5.48 1.95
CA ASN A 109 -23.00 -4.58 3.10
C ASN A 109 -23.17 -5.35 4.42
N THR A 110 -23.95 -6.43 4.39
CA THR A 110 -24.15 -7.31 5.55
C THR A 110 -22.85 -8.00 5.95
N LEU A 111 -22.04 -8.46 4.99
CA LEU A 111 -20.73 -9.03 5.26
C LEU A 111 -19.75 -8.02 5.85
N ILE A 112 -19.69 -6.80 5.30
CA ILE A 112 -18.82 -5.73 5.80
C ILE A 112 -19.18 -5.40 7.25
N GLN A 113 -20.47 -5.28 7.57
CA GLN A 113 -20.94 -4.97 8.92
C GLN A 113 -20.52 -6.06 9.94
N ARG A 114 -20.52 -7.33 9.55
CA ARG A 114 -20.04 -8.45 10.39
C ARG A 114 -18.53 -8.39 10.65
N SER A 115 -17.74 -7.88 9.71
CA SER A 115 -16.29 -7.72 9.91
C SER A 115 -15.91 -6.51 10.78
N THR A 116 -16.81 -5.54 10.89
CA THR A 116 -16.58 -4.28 11.62
C THR A 116 -17.00 -4.35 13.09
N THR A 117 -17.97 -5.23 13.42
CA THR A 117 -18.43 -5.50 14.80
C THR A 117 -17.38 -6.29 15.56
#